data_AF-A0AAD7KJM1-F1
#
_entry.id   AF-A0AAD7KJM1-F1
#
_cell.length_a   1.000
_cell.length_b   1.000
_cell.length_c   1.000
_cell.angle_alpha   90.00
_cell.angle_beta   90.00
_cell.angle_gamma   90.00
#
_symmetry.space_group_name_H-M   'P 1'
#
loop_
_entity.id
_entity.type
_entity.pdbx_description
1 polymer ?
#
loop_
_entity_poly.entity_id
_entity_poly.type
_entity_poly.pdbx_seq_one_letter_code
_entity_poly.pdbx_strand_id
1 'polypeptide(L)'
;MSKRFELTPEQIAISEERKAKKQKLQAQSPSTQVNVDAALILSRPWLDLNFTENRNGAVRVRVMTWNLLAQCLVRRELFPTSNCLKGAQRQPMLHAEVLAQNADIMCLQEVDNLEKLLPTLEAAGYNHHYVAGPGKKHGCLVGFNEKYEKLQDRVIHYDEQHVRSEGDENFRRGSSFRTRNIGSIVALKNLSNEGEGVVIGASTRVLNQLSLKPPRQAGILIREIAKFRSELHLESWPCMIAGDFNFSPDDPAYTLLVGGQLNAEQRDRLEISRVVHAAPVDDESGAVDPDRVITNARPAVPTDGLLSDSELVSLFSSANVVRSAYDEGLKMHTQDSPGLPTFGGRTGYYEPEYTSYTHYWKARLSISDRPAVVGGLLAPHIVKDLVPGLPQKGISGSDHISLCAEIILPGAGSLEGQSLIINQKLGPNVCGVWRRREKEEKRSMSRL
;
A
#
# COMPACT_ATOMS: atom_id res chain seq x y z
N MET A 1 5.69 -28.70 -27.95
CA MET A 1 7.09 -28.22 -27.98
C MET A 1 7.12 -26.88 -28.68
N SER A 2 7.13 -25.79 -27.92
CA SER A 2 7.17 -24.42 -28.46
C SER A 2 8.55 -24.16 -29.07
N LYS A 3 8.62 -23.83 -30.36
CA LYS A 3 9.87 -23.45 -31.02
C LYS A 3 10.27 -22.08 -30.47
N ARG A 4 11.35 -22.04 -29.67
CA ARG A 4 12.00 -20.78 -29.27
C ARG A 4 12.25 -19.95 -30.53
N PHE A 5 11.79 -18.70 -30.50
CA PHE A 5 12.10 -17.72 -31.53
C PHE A 5 13.57 -17.34 -31.40
N GLU A 6 14.43 -17.98 -32.19
CA GLU A 6 15.86 -17.67 -32.25
C GLU A 6 16.07 -16.52 -33.24
N LEU A 7 16.65 -15.42 -32.76
CA LEU A 7 17.00 -14.27 -33.59
C LEU A 7 18.01 -14.70 -34.65
N THR A 8 17.82 -14.25 -35.88
CA THR A 8 18.78 -14.53 -36.94
C THR A 8 20.12 -13.84 -36.64
N PRO A 9 21.26 -14.36 -37.15
CA PRO A 9 22.57 -13.73 -36.98
C PRO A 9 22.59 -12.25 -37.41
N GLU A 10 21.79 -11.90 -38.42
CA GLU A 10 21.62 -10.53 -38.91
C GLU A 10 20.86 -9.64 -37.92
N GLN A 11 19.83 -10.16 -37.24
CA GLN A 11 19.11 -9.45 -36.18
C GLN A 11 19.97 -9.23 -34.93
N ILE A 12 20.82 -10.20 -34.60
CA ILE A 12 21.81 -10.08 -33.53
C ILE A 12 22.82 -8.98 -33.87
N ALA A 13 23.37 -8.98 -35.09
CA ALA A 13 24.31 -7.96 -35.55
C ALA A 13 23.70 -6.55 -35.54
N ILE A 14 22.46 -6.37 -36.00
CA ILE A 14 21.74 -5.08 -35.95
C ILE A 14 21.52 -4.63 -34.49
N SER A 15 21.23 -5.56 -33.58
CA SER A 15 21.05 -5.27 -32.15
C SER A 15 22.38 -4.83 -31.50
N GLU A 16 23.47 -5.54 -31.80
CA GLU A 16 24.81 -5.22 -31.33
C GLU A 16 25.30 -3.88 -31.87
N GLU A 17 25.06 -3.60 -33.16
CA GLU A 17 25.43 -2.33 -33.78
C GLU A 17 24.64 -1.15 -33.17
N ARG A 18 23.34 -1.33 -32.90
CA ARG A 18 22.53 -0.33 -32.17
C ARG A 18 23.03 -0.12 -30.74
N LYS A 19 23.41 -1.19 -30.04
CA LYS A 19 23.94 -1.13 -28.66
C LYS A 19 25.30 -0.43 -28.64
N ALA A 20 26.19 -0.75 -29.58
CA ALA A 20 27.50 -0.12 -29.73
C ALA A 20 27.38 1.36 -30.12
N LYS A 21 26.45 1.72 -31.01
CA LYS A 21 26.18 3.11 -31.39
C LYS A 21 25.64 3.91 -30.19
N LYS A 22 24.75 3.32 -29.38
CA LYS A 22 24.23 3.94 -28.16
C LYS A 22 25.31 4.12 -27.09
N GLN A 23 26.19 3.14 -26.91
CA GLN A 23 27.34 3.23 -26.00
C GLN A 23 28.37 4.28 -26.45
N LYS A 24 28.67 4.36 -27.75
CA LYS A 24 29.54 5.41 -28.31
C LYS A 24 28.95 6.81 -28.12
N LEU A 25 27.65 6.98 -28.32
CA LEU A 25 26.95 8.25 -28.07
C LEU A 25 26.95 8.63 -26.57
N GLN A 26 26.80 7.66 -25.67
CA GLN A 26 26.92 7.88 -24.22
C GLN A 26 28.35 8.24 -23.80
N ALA A 27 29.37 7.61 -24.39
CA ALA A 27 30.77 7.88 -24.08
C ALA A 27 31.28 9.22 -24.67
N GLN A 28 30.64 9.74 -25.72
CA GLN A 28 31.01 11.00 -26.37
C GLN A 28 30.20 12.21 -25.87
N SER A 29 29.32 12.03 -24.89
CA SER A 29 28.58 13.15 -24.30
C SER A 29 29.54 13.98 -23.42
N PRO A 30 29.70 15.29 -23.66
CA PRO A 30 30.47 16.16 -22.77
C PRO A 30 29.85 16.13 -21.37
N SER A 31 30.68 16.33 -20.34
CA SER A 31 30.29 16.43 -18.93
C SER A 31 28.89 17.03 -18.75
N THR A 32 27.96 16.21 -18.25
CA THR A 32 26.56 16.54 -18.05
C THR A 32 26.44 17.81 -17.22
N GLN A 33 26.20 18.96 -17.84
CA GLN A 33 25.49 20.01 -17.14
C GLN A 33 24.17 19.37 -16.72
N VAL A 34 23.98 19.19 -15.40
CA VAL A 34 22.73 18.69 -14.85
C VAL A 34 21.65 19.63 -15.37
N ASN A 35 20.80 19.13 -16.27
CA ASN A 35 19.66 19.90 -16.75
C ASN A 35 18.68 19.98 -15.58
N VAL A 36 18.83 21.01 -14.75
CA VAL A 36 18.05 21.23 -13.53
C VAL A 36 16.55 21.24 -13.85
N ASP A 37 16.17 21.74 -15.02
CA ASP A 37 14.78 21.77 -15.50
C ASP A 37 14.19 20.37 -15.75
N ALA A 38 15.02 19.36 -15.99
CA ALA A 38 14.55 17.99 -16.20
C ALA A 38 14.12 17.31 -14.89
N ALA A 39 14.69 17.73 -13.76
CA ALA A 39 14.40 17.20 -12.43
C ALA A 39 13.37 18.04 -11.65
N LEU A 40 12.82 19.09 -12.27
CA LEU A 40 11.82 19.96 -11.65
C LEU A 40 10.57 19.16 -11.29
N ILE A 41 10.18 19.25 -10.01
CA ILE A 41 8.95 18.68 -9.45
C ILE A 41 8.15 19.80 -8.79
N LEU A 42 6.83 19.62 -8.69
CA LEU A 42 6.00 20.53 -7.95
C LEU A 42 6.24 20.34 -6.45
N SER A 43 6.96 21.27 -5.84
CA SER A 43 7.27 21.24 -4.41
C SER A 43 5.99 21.34 -3.57
N ARG A 44 5.99 20.64 -2.44
CA ARG A 44 4.89 20.60 -1.48
C ARG A 44 5.40 20.95 -0.09
N PRO A 45 4.68 21.79 0.68
CA PRO A 45 5.08 22.12 2.02
C PRO A 45 4.94 20.91 2.95
N TRP A 46 5.82 20.86 3.94
CA TRP A 46 5.64 19.96 5.08
C TRP A 46 4.64 20.58 6.07
N LEU A 47 3.62 19.83 6.44
CA LEU A 47 2.65 20.18 7.46
C LEU A 47 3.17 19.66 8.80
N ASP A 48 3.69 20.55 9.64
CA ASP A 48 4.04 20.22 11.01
C ASP A 48 2.75 20.18 11.85
N LEU A 49 2.58 19.11 12.62
CA LEU A 49 1.41 18.92 13.48
C LEU A 49 1.71 19.27 14.95
N ASN A 50 2.81 20.00 15.20
CA ASN A 50 3.18 20.64 16.47
C ASN A 50 3.03 19.73 17.69
N PHE A 51 3.44 18.46 17.57
CA PHE A 51 3.50 17.58 18.72
C PHE A 51 4.72 17.93 19.59
N THR A 52 4.50 18.82 20.56
CA THR A 52 5.51 19.30 21.54
C THR A 52 5.82 18.32 22.66
N GLU A 53 5.25 17.11 22.63
CA GLU A 53 5.69 16.07 23.56
C GLU A 53 7.05 15.54 23.11
N ASN A 54 8.11 16.21 23.55
CA ASN A 54 9.42 15.59 23.77
C ASN A 54 9.24 14.50 24.85
N ARG A 55 8.58 13.40 24.48
CA ARG A 55 8.64 12.18 25.28
C ARG A 55 10.08 11.71 25.20
N ASN A 56 10.79 11.73 26.33
CA ASN A 56 12.13 11.18 26.42
C ASN A 56 12.14 9.77 25.81
N GLY A 57 12.99 9.55 24.80
CA GLY A 57 13.11 8.27 24.09
C GLY A 57 12.11 8.03 22.96
N ALA A 58 11.29 9.00 22.54
CA ALA A 58 10.45 8.83 21.36
C ALA A 58 11.29 8.76 20.07
N VAL A 59 10.97 7.79 19.21
CA VAL A 59 11.64 7.59 17.92
C VAL A 59 10.76 8.20 16.83
N ARG A 60 11.35 9.09 16.02
CA ARG A 60 10.68 9.67 14.84
C ARG A 60 11.12 8.92 13.60
N VAL A 61 10.15 8.51 12.79
CA VAL A 61 10.40 7.76 11.55
C VAL A 61 9.60 8.40 10.43
N ARG A 62 10.30 8.85 9.39
CA ARG A 62 9.66 9.35 8.16
C ARG A 62 9.43 8.20 7.19
N VAL A 63 8.17 7.95 6.85
CA VAL A 63 7.79 6.89 5.92
C VAL A 63 7.14 7.46 4.68
N MET A 64 7.69 7.11 3.53
CA MET A 64 7.18 7.45 2.21
C MET A 64 6.51 6.25 1.55
N THR A 65 5.44 6.48 0.80
CA THR A 65 4.91 5.51 -0.15
C THR A 65 4.61 6.16 -1.49
N TRP A 66 4.97 5.51 -2.59
CA TRP A 66 4.75 6.05 -3.93
C TRP A 66 4.74 5.00 -5.03
N ASN A 67 3.72 5.04 -5.89
CA ASN A 67 3.70 4.28 -7.14
C ASN A 67 4.45 5.08 -8.22
N LEU A 68 5.48 4.49 -8.84
CA LEU A 68 6.37 5.17 -9.79
C LEU A 68 5.87 5.17 -11.24
N LEU A 69 4.78 4.46 -11.54
CA LEU A 69 4.31 4.16 -12.89
C LEU A 69 5.38 3.45 -13.73
N ALA A 70 5.35 2.12 -13.75
CA ALA A 70 6.33 1.33 -14.49
C ALA A 70 6.28 1.71 -15.97
N GLN A 71 7.44 1.86 -16.61
CA GLN A 71 7.50 2.20 -18.03
C GLN A 71 6.78 1.16 -18.91
N CYS A 72 6.76 -0.10 -18.48
CA CYS A 72 6.05 -1.17 -19.18
C CYS A 72 4.51 -1.09 -19.08
N LEU A 73 3.97 -0.27 -18.16
CA LEU A 73 2.54 -0.05 -17.97
C LEU A 73 2.05 1.25 -18.65
N VAL A 74 2.96 2.12 -19.07
CA VAL A 74 2.62 3.37 -19.75
C VAL A 74 1.96 3.11 -21.10
N ARG A 75 0.75 3.63 -21.29
CA ARG A 75 -0.01 3.60 -22.54
C ARG A 75 -0.53 4.97 -22.90
N ARG A 76 -0.40 5.35 -24.18
CA ARG A 76 -0.75 6.71 -24.61
C ARG A 76 -2.24 6.99 -24.42
N GLU A 77 -3.07 5.98 -24.56
CA GLU A 77 -4.53 6.04 -24.44
C GLU A 77 -4.97 6.33 -23.01
N LEU A 78 -4.21 5.86 -22.01
CA LEU A 78 -4.48 6.13 -20.59
C LEU A 78 -4.03 7.55 -20.18
N PHE A 79 -3.05 8.12 -20.88
CA PHE A 79 -2.47 9.42 -20.56
C PHE A 79 -2.46 10.36 -21.80
N PRO A 80 -3.64 10.70 -22.36
CA PRO A 80 -3.72 11.48 -23.59
C PRO A 80 -3.19 12.92 -23.42
N THR A 81 -3.28 13.47 -22.21
CA THR A 81 -2.86 14.83 -21.88
C THR A 81 -1.41 14.96 -21.42
N SER A 82 -0.74 13.84 -21.09
CA SER A 82 0.64 13.85 -20.62
C SER A 82 1.63 14.31 -21.69
N ASN A 83 2.64 15.07 -21.27
CA ASN A 83 3.76 15.55 -22.09
C ASN A 83 5.10 14.84 -21.78
N CYS A 84 5.12 13.84 -20.89
CA CYS A 84 6.35 13.18 -20.44
C CYS A 84 6.16 11.68 -20.17
N LEU A 85 5.79 10.88 -21.19
CA LEU A 85 5.53 9.45 -21.02
C LEU A 85 6.76 8.54 -21.18
N LYS A 86 7.86 9.05 -21.76
CA LYS A 86 9.07 8.24 -21.96
C LYS A 86 9.87 8.18 -20.66
N GLY A 87 10.41 7.01 -20.33
CA GLY A 87 11.18 6.81 -19.08
C GLY A 87 12.31 7.81 -18.91
N ALA A 88 13.05 8.14 -19.98
CA ALA A 88 14.12 9.14 -19.92
C ALA A 88 13.63 10.56 -19.58
N GLN A 89 12.36 10.89 -19.83
CA GLN A 89 11.76 12.18 -19.46
C GLN A 89 11.28 12.17 -18.00
N ARG A 90 10.80 11.03 -17.52
CA ARG A 90 10.24 10.88 -16.15
C ARG A 90 11.33 10.70 -15.10
N GLN A 91 12.39 9.97 -15.44
CA GLN A 91 13.41 9.52 -14.49
C GLN A 91 14.01 10.63 -13.61
N PRO A 92 14.44 11.79 -14.15
CA PRO A 92 15.00 12.82 -13.29
C PRO A 92 13.98 13.36 -12.26
N MET A 93 12.71 13.50 -12.64
CA MET A 93 11.63 13.90 -11.70
C MET A 93 11.33 12.79 -10.67
N LEU A 94 11.32 11.52 -11.09
CA LEU A 94 11.14 10.38 -10.18
C LEU A 94 12.24 10.36 -9.11
N HIS A 95 13.49 10.56 -9.53
CA HIS A 95 14.64 10.58 -8.62
C HIS A 95 14.58 11.77 -7.66
N ALA A 96 14.24 12.95 -8.18
CA ALA A 96 14.08 14.15 -7.36
C ALA A 96 13.00 13.98 -6.28
N GLU A 97 11.83 13.46 -6.65
CA GLU A 97 10.71 13.23 -5.73
C GLU A 97 11.03 12.20 -4.65
N VAL A 98 11.68 11.07 -5.00
CA VAL A 98 12.09 10.03 -4.04
C VAL A 98 13.05 10.59 -2.99
N LEU A 99 13.96 11.49 -3.36
CA LEU A 99 14.96 12.06 -2.46
C LEU A 99 14.46 13.30 -1.72
N ALA A 100 13.43 13.99 -2.21
CA ALA A 100 13.01 15.31 -1.73
C ALA A 100 12.66 15.33 -0.23
N GLN A 101 12.09 14.25 0.29
CA GLN A 101 11.57 14.21 1.66
C GLN A 101 12.53 13.61 2.68
N ASN A 102 13.70 13.12 2.23
CA ASN A 102 14.67 12.42 3.08
C ASN A 102 13.99 11.38 4.00
N ALA A 103 13.16 10.52 3.40
CA ALA A 103 12.39 9.53 4.16
C ALA A 103 13.34 8.53 4.82
N ASP A 104 13.05 8.08 6.03
CA ASP A 104 13.84 7.02 6.65
C ASP A 104 13.58 5.67 5.98
N ILE A 105 12.32 5.45 5.59
CA ILE A 105 11.84 4.24 4.91
C ILE A 105 10.93 4.67 3.76
N MET A 106 11.11 4.07 2.59
CA MET A 106 10.26 4.31 1.42
C MET A 106 9.71 3.00 0.87
N CYS A 107 8.41 2.98 0.56
CA CYS A 107 7.72 1.86 -0.05
C CYS A 107 7.28 2.27 -1.47
N LEU A 108 7.98 1.77 -2.49
CA LEU A 108 7.76 2.14 -3.87
C LEU A 108 7.05 1.02 -4.63
N GLN A 109 6.02 1.34 -5.40
CA GLN A 109 5.28 0.39 -6.25
C GLN A 109 5.54 0.66 -7.74
N GLU A 110 5.27 -0.35 -8.57
CA GLU A 110 5.52 -0.30 -10.02
C GLU A 110 6.97 0.10 -10.37
N VAL A 111 7.91 -0.36 -9.54
CA VAL A 111 9.33 -0.12 -9.78
C VAL A 111 9.80 -1.03 -10.89
N ASP A 112 10.31 -0.44 -11.98
CA ASP A 112 11.08 -1.11 -13.02
C ASP A 112 12.42 -0.38 -13.24
N ASN A 113 13.25 -0.87 -14.17
CA ASN A 113 14.53 -0.22 -14.52
C ASN A 113 15.43 0.03 -13.28
N LEU A 114 15.56 -0.97 -12.40
CA LEU A 114 16.34 -0.88 -11.15
C LEU A 114 17.75 -0.35 -11.38
N GLU A 115 18.38 -0.71 -12.50
CA GLU A 115 19.71 -0.24 -12.89
C GLU A 115 19.84 1.29 -13.00
N LYS A 116 18.71 2.01 -13.07
CA LYS A 116 18.69 3.48 -13.10
C LYS A 116 18.33 4.09 -11.74
N LEU A 117 17.44 3.44 -10.97
CA LEU A 117 16.99 3.93 -9.67
C LEU A 117 18.00 3.64 -8.56
N LEU A 118 18.54 2.41 -8.51
CA LEU A 118 19.41 1.96 -7.41
C LEU A 118 20.66 2.82 -7.24
N PRO A 119 21.39 3.23 -8.29
CA PRO A 119 22.56 4.11 -8.10
C PRO A 119 22.22 5.45 -7.42
N THR A 120 21.00 5.96 -7.65
CA THR A 120 20.53 7.20 -7.02
C THR A 120 20.22 6.98 -5.54
N LEU A 121 19.59 5.85 -5.20
CA LEU A 121 19.28 5.48 -3.81
C LEU A 121 20.55 5.18 -3.01
N GLU A 122 21.47 4.40 -3.57
CA GLU A 122 22.73 4.02 -2.94
C GLU A 122 23.62 5.25 -2.69
N ALA A 123 23.71 6.16 -3.66
CA ALA A 123 24.43 7.42 -3.49
C ALA A 123 23.83 8.32 -2.40
N ALA A 124 22.54 8.16 -2.09
CA ALA A 124 21.84 8.85 -1.01
C ALA A 124 21.83 8.06 0.31
N GLY A 125 22.56 6.94 0.42
CA GLY A 125 22.71 6.16 1.65
C GLY A 125 21.62 5.10 1.90
N TYR A 126 20.78 4.81 0.90
CA TYR A 126 19.71 3.83 1.06
C TYR A 126 20.14 2.41 0.68
N ASN A 127 19.84 1.47 1.56
CA ASN A 127 19.72 0.05 1.25
C ASN A 127 18.30 -0.25 0.75
N HIS A 128 18.10 -1.43 0.14
CA HIS A 128 16.79 -1.79 -0.42
C HIS A 128 16.49 -3.29 -0.38
N HIS A 129 15.19 -3.61 -0.43
CA HIS A 129 14.64 -4.93 -0.71
C HIS A 129 13.64 -4.80 -1.86
N TYR A 130 13.88 -5.51 -2.97
CA TYR A 130 13.01 -5.51 -4.14
C TYR A 130 12.43 -6.88 -4.42
N VAL A 131 11.13 -6.94 -4.71
CA VAL A 131 10.42 -8.16 -5.09
C VAL A 131 9.39 -7.88 -6.17
N ALA A 132 9.24 -8.82 -7.10
CA ALA A 132 8.29 -8.73 -8.21
C ALA A 132 7.38 -9.96 -8.25
N GLY A 133 6.15 -9.76 -8.71
CA GLY A 133 5.23 -10.86 -8.95
C GLY A 133 5.73 -11.78 -10.08
N PRO A 134 5.34 -13.07 -10.09
CA PRO A 134 5.78 -14.02 -11.12
C PRO A 134 5.51 -13.50 -12.54
N GLY A 135 6.58 -13.38 -13.35
CA GLY A 135 6.50 -12.90 -14.73
C GLY A 135 6.18 -11.41 -14.90
N LYS A 136 6.08 -10.62 -13.82
CA LYS A 136 5.93 -9.16 -13.91
C LYS A 136 7.26 -8.48 -14.20
N LYS A 137 7.23 -7.43 -15.01
CA LYS A 137 8.40 -6.60 -15.37
C LYS A 137 8.65 -5.46 -14.38
N HIS A 138 7.82 -5.36 -13.35
CA HIS A 138 7.88 -4.34 -12.30
C HIS A 138 7.51 -4.98 -10.95
N GLY A 139 7.87 -4.32 -9.86
CA GLY A 139 7.71 -4.86 -8.52
C GLY A 139 7.48 -3.79 -7.44
N CYS A 140 7.68 -4.21 -6.20
CA CYS A 140 7.75 -3.34 -5.03
C CYS A 140 9.20 -3.21 -4.58
N LEU A 141 9.58 -2.02 -4.11
CA LEU A 141 10.85 -1.78 -3.44
C LEU A 141 10.58 -1.20 -2.05
N VAL A 142 11.22 -1.75 -1.02
CA VAL A 142 11.33 -1.14 0.31
C VAL A 142 12.76 -0.61 0.45
N GLY A 143 12.93 0.71 0.42
CA GLY A 143 14.20 1.38 0.64
C GLY A 143 14.30 1.89 2.07
N PHE A 144 15.48 1.85 2.68
CA PHE A 144 15.70 2.28 4.06
C PHE A 144 17.13 2.82 4.23
N ASN A 145 17.27 3.92 4.98
CA ASN A 145 18.55 4.61 5.16
C ASN A 145 19.46 3.88 6.17
N GLU A 146 20.64 4.45 6.43
CA GLU A 146 21.67 3.88 7.30
C GLU A 146 21.26 3.70 8.76
N LYS A 147 20.10 4.23 9.19
CA LYS A 147 19.56 3.99 10.53
C LYS A 147 19.01 2.57 10.70
N TYR A 148 18.79 1.86 9.60
CA TYR A 148 18.12 0.55 9.60
C TYR A 148 18.94 -0.52 8.90
N GLU A 149 18.82 -1.74 9.42
CA GLU A 149 19.33 -2.96 8.78
C GLU A 149 18.17 -3.94 8.58
N LYS A 150 18.15 -4.61 7.42
CA LYS A 150 17.15 -5.65 7.16
C LYS A 150 17.43 -6.87 8.01
N LEU A 151 16.51 -7.17 8.93
CA LEU A 151 16.57 -8.38 9.78
C LEU A 151 16.03 -9.60 9.04
N GLN A 152 14.83 -9.49 8.46
CA GLN A 152 14.15 -10.59 7.79
C GLN A 152 13.11 -10.05 6.79
N ASP A 153 12.77 -10.84 5.78
CA ASP A 153 11.68 -10.53 4.85
C ASP A 153 10.77 -11.74 4.55
N ARG A 154 9.57 -11.46 4.03
CA ARG A 154 8.61 -12.46 3.55
C ARG A 154 7.86 -11.91 2.33
N VAL A 155 7.78 -12.72 1.28
CA VAL A 155 6.94 -12.44 0.10
C VAL A 155 5.62 -13.21 0.22
N ILE A 156 4.51 -12.50 0.01
CA ILE A 156 3.17 -13.07 -0.02
C ILE A 156 2.75 -13.18 -1.48
N HIS A 157 2.62 -14.40 -2.00
CA HIS A 157 1.99 -14.64 -3.29
C HIS A 157 0.47 -14.77 -3.11
N TYR A 158 -0.28 -13.68 -3.26
CA TYR A 158 -1.70 -13.63 -2.89
C TYR A 158 -2.59 -14.70 -3.54
N ASP A 159 -2.25 -15.11 -4.76
CA ASP A 159 -2.98 -16.12 -5.54
C ASP A 159 -2.77 -17.55 -4.99
N GLU A 160 -1.73 -17.75 -4.17
CA GLU A 160 -1.35 -19.03 -3.56
C GLU A 160 -1.81 -19.13 -2.10
N GLN A 161 -2.31 -18.03 -1.53
CA GLN A 161 -2.72 -17.99 -0.13
C GLN A 161 -4.06 -18.68 0.09
N HIS A 162 -4.09 -19.61 1.04
CA HIS A 162 -5.32 -20.22 1.52
C HIS A 162 -6.03 -19.28 2.50
N VAL A 163 -7.35 -19.18 2.38
CA VAL A 163 -8.22 -18.44 3.30
C VAL A 163 -9.05 -19.39 4.18
N ARG A 164 -9.00 -20.71 3.91
CA ARG A 164 -9.62 -21.78 4.70
C ARG A 164 -8.69 -23.00 4.84
N SER A 165 -8.91 -23.82 5.87
CA SER A 165 -8.17 -25.07 6.07
C SER A 165 -8.76 -26.23 5.27
N GLU A 166 -10.09 -26.30 5.17
CA GLU A 166 -10.84 -27.40 4.56
C GLU A 166 -11.34 -27.10 3.14
N GLY A 167 -11.66 -28.16 2.40
CA GLY A 167 -12.17 -28.11 1.02
C GLY A 167 -11.11 -28.41 -0.04
N ASP A 168 -11.49 -28.37 -1.30
CA ASP A 168 -10.53 -28.49 -2.40
C ASP A 168 -9.64 -27.24 -2.54
N GLU A 169 -8.58 -27.33 -3.35
CA GLU A 169 -7.60 -26.25 -3.52
C GLU A 169 -8.20 -24.93 -4.00
N ASN A 170 -9.21 -24.97 -4.87
CA ASN A 170 -9.85 -23.75 -5.38
C ASN A 170 -10.70 -23.10 -4.28
N PHE A 171 -11.47 -23.91 -3.57
CA PHE A 171 -12.31 -23.47 -2.46
C PHE A 171 -11.49 -22.90 -1.29
N ARG A 172 -10.36 -23.55 -0.98
CA ARG A 172 -9.43 -23.10 0.07
C ARG A 172 -8.77 -21.78 -0.26
N ARG A 173 -8.44 -21.53 -1.53
CA ARG A 173 -7.88 -20.24 -2.00
C ARG A 173 -8.92 -19.14 -2.07
N GLY A 174 -10.15 -19.48 -2.49
CA GLY A 174 -11.23 -18.51 -2.66
C GLY A 174 -10.86 -17.37 -3.60
N SER A 175 -10.26 -17.70 -4.74
CA SER A 175 -9.81 -16.73 -5.76
C SER A 175 -10.47 -17.00 -7.10
N SER A 176 -11.02 -15.96 -7.72
CA SER A 176 -11.68 -16.04 -9.03
C SER A 176 -10.76 -15.73 -10.22
N PHE A 177 -9.53 -15.26 -9.98
CA PHE A 177 -8.60 -14.87 -11.03
C PHE A 177 -7.17 -14.80 -10.50
N ARG A 178 -6.18 -15.14 -11.33
CA ARG A 178 -4.76 -14.98 -10.99
C ARG A 178 -4.31 -13.55 -11.26
N THR A 179 -4.00 -12.82 -10.19
CA THR A 179 -3.54 -11.42 -10.26
C THR A 179 -2.03 -11.28 -10.44
N ARG A 180 -1.28 -12.29 -9.98
CA ARG A 180 0.18 -12.25 -9.80
C ARG A 180 0.64 -11.07 -8.92
N ASN A 181 -0.26 -10.52 -8.10
CA ASN A 181 0.07 -9.50 -7.11
C ASN A 181 0.82 -10.16 -5.96
N ILE A 182 1.74 -9.39 -5.37
CA ILE A 182 2.51 -9.80 -4.21
C ILE A 182 2.43 -8.77 -3.09
N GLY A 183 2.52 -9.25 -1.86
CA GLY A 183 2.88 -8.45 -0.68
C GLY A 183 4.35 -8.69 -0.31
N SER A 184 5.00 -7.71 0.27
CA SER A 184 6.35 -7.77 0.81
C SER A 184 6.29 -7.34 2.28
N ILE A 185 6.73 -8.19 3.18
CA ILE A 185 6.89 -7.86 4.60
C ILE A 185 8.38 -7.79 4.86
N VAL A 186 8.85 -6.71 5.49
CA VAL A 186 10.26 -6.49 5.83
C VAL A 186 10.36 -6.06 7.29
N ALA A 187 11.13 -6.80 8.09
CA ALA A 187 11.55 -6.38 9.42
C ALA A 187 12.86 -5.60 9.31
N LEU A 188 12.85 -4.37 9.80
CA LEU A 188 14.00 -3.46 9.81
C LEU A 188 14.42 -3.20 11.26
N LYS A 189 15.62 -3.67 11.63
CA LYS A 189 16.24 -3.41 12.94
C LYS A 189 16.74 -1.96 12.98
N ASN A 190 16.46 -1.25 14.06
CA ASN A 190 17.04 0.06 14.30
C ASN A 190 18.48 -0.10 14.81
N LEU A 191 19.45 0.55 14.15
CA LEU A 191 20.86 0.45 14.50
C LEU A 191 21.28 1.39 15.64
N SER A 192 20.46 2.39 15.96
CA SER A 192 20.71 3.31 17.08
C SER A 192 20.23 2.76 18.42
N ASN A 193 19.20 1.90 18.41
CA ASN A 193 18.57 1.34 19.61
C ASN A 193 18.48 -0.18 19.52
N GLU A 194 19.34 -0.87 20.26
CA GLU A 194 19.38 -2.34 20.26
C GLU A 194 18.05 -2.94 20.79
N GLY A 195 17.50 -3.91 20.06
CA GLY A 195 16.21 -4.54 20.37
C GLY A 195 14.98 -3.80 19.82
N GLU A 196 15.14 -2.59 19.28
CA GLU A 196 14.07 -1.86 18.59
C GLU A 196 14.15 -2.05 17.06
N GLY A 197 13.01 -1.85 16.40
CA GLY A 197 12.89 -1.92 14.96
C GLY A 197 11.48 -1.62 14.50
N VAL A 198 11.21 -1.84 13.22
CA VAL A 198 9.90 -1.62 12.60
C VAL A 198 9.60 -2.74 11.61
N VAL A 199 8.34 -3.17 11.56
CA VAL A 199 7.86 -4.11 10.55
C VAL A 199 7.08 -3.35 9.49
N ILE A 200 7.52 -3.45 8.24
CA ILE A 200 6.93 -2.78 7.09
C ILE A 200 6.20 -3.82 6.24
N GLY A 201 4.88 -3.67 6.11
CA GLY A 201 4.08 -4.37 5.13
C GLY A 201 3.88 -3.50 3.89
N ALA A 202 4.61 -3.77 2.81
CA ALA A 202 4.45 -3.11 1.53
C ALA A 202 3.65 -4.01 0.57
N SER A 203 2.62 -3.49 -0.11
CA SER A 203 1.85 -4.26 -1.10
C SER A 203 2.05 -3.72 -2.52
N THR A 204 2.21 -4.63 -3.49
CA THR A 204 2.08 -4.26 -4.91
C THR A 204 0.62 -4.12 -5.28
N ARG A 205 0.34 -3.15 -6.17
CA ARG A 205 -0.94 -2.85 -6.82
C ARG A 205 -2.01 -3.93 -6.69
N VAL A 206 -3.10 -3.64 -6.00
CA VAL A 206 -4.31 -4.49 -5.95
C VAL A 206 -5.36 -4.01 -6.95
N LEU A 207 -5.18 -4.27 -8.25
CA LEU A 207 -6.11 -3.77 -9.27
C LEU A 207 -7.60 -4.19 -9.04
N ASN A 208 -8.54 -3.25 -9.17
CA ASN A 208 -9.97 -3.51 -9.32
C ASN A 208 -10.63 -2.75 -10.49
N GLN A 209 -11.50 -3.41 -11.26
CA GLN A 209 -12.71 -2.72 -11.75
C GLN A 209 -14.01 -3.51 -11.55
N LEU A 210 -13.98 -4.83 -11.27
CA LEU A 210 -15.21 -5.63 -11.15
C LEU A 210 -15.09 -6.85 -10.19
N SER A 211 -14.26 -6.83 -9.14
CA SER A 211 -14.03 -8.06 -8.34
C SER A 211 -13.67 -7.87 -6.86
N LEU A 212 -14.07 -8.83 -6.01
CA LEU A 212 -13.74 -8.99 -4.57
C LEU A 212 -12.24 -9.04 -4.21
N LYS A 213 -11.34 -8.79 -5.16
CA LYS A 213 -9.90 -8.96 -5.02
C LYS A 213 -9.29 -8.01 -3.96
N PRO A 214 -9.69 -6.73 -3.84
CA PRO A 214 -9.07 -5.81 -2.88
C PRO A 214 -9.28 -6.18 -1.41
N PRO A 215 -10.51 -6.44 -0.93
CA PRO A 215 -10.73 -6.87 0.45
C PRO A 215 -9.97 -8.16 0.81
N ARG A 216 -9.95 -9.15 -0.09
CA ARG A 216 -9.24 -10.42 0.15
C ARG A 216 -7.74 -10.22 0.30
N GLN A 217 -7.09 -9.50 -0.63
CA GLN A 217 -5.64 -9.32 -0.61
C GLN A 217 -5.19 -8.47 0.58
N ALA A 218 -5.93 -7.41 0.93
CA ALA A 218 -5.67 -6.60 2.11
C ALA A 218 -5.82 -7.42 3.41
N GLY A 219 -6.89 -8.22 3.54
CA GLY A 219 -7.06 -9.08 4.71
C GLY A 219 -5.96 -10.14 4.85
N ILE A 220 -5.51 -10.73 3.74
CA ILE A 220 -4.37 -11.66 3.73
C ILE A 220 -3.08 -10.96 4.14
N LEU A 221 -2.81 -9.75 3.64
CA LEU A 221 -1.63 -8.98 4.02
C LEU A 221 -1.57 -8.79 5.54
N ILE A 222 -2.68 -8.34 6.13
CA ILE A 222 -2.80 -8.11 7.57
C ILE A 222 -2.56 -9.39 8.36
N ARG A 223 -3.20 -10.50 7.95
CA ARG A 223 -3.02 -11.81 8.57
C ARG A 223 -1.56 -12.27 8.52
N GLU A 224 -0.91 -12.16 7.36
CA GLU A 224 0.47 -12.61 7.18
C GLU A 224 1.47 -11.72 7.91
N ILE A 225 1.21 -10.41 8.06
CA ILE A 225 1.99 -9.52 8.92
C ILE A 225 1.89 -9.97 10.38
N ALA A 226 0.69 -10.26 10.87
CA ALA A 226 0.49 -10.71 12.24
C ALA A 226 1.24 -12.03 12.52
N LYS A 227 1.14 -13.00 11.60
CA LYS A 227 1.89 -14.26 11.67
C LYS A 227 3.41 -14.02 11.65
N PHE A 228 3.90 -13.21 10.70
CA PHE A 228 5.31 -12.90 10.57
C PHE A 228 5.88 -12.27 11.85
N ARG A 229 5.15 -11.34 12.46
CA ARG A 229 5.54 -10.74 13.75
C ARG A 229 5.60 -11.77 14.86
N SER A 230 4.60 -12.64 14.95
CA SER A 230 4.57 -13.67 16.00
C SER A 230 5.66 -14.72 15.85
N GLU A 231 5.91 -15.19 14.63
CA GLU A 231 6.94 -16.17 14.33
C GLU A 231 8.37 -15.66 14.63
N LEU A 232 8.59 -14.35 14.55
CA LEU A 232 9.88 -13.72 14.81
C LEU A 232 9.98 -13.05 16.20
N HIS A 233 8.94 -13.17 17.03
CA HIS A 233 8.85 -12.51 18.33
C HIS A 233 9.01 -10.97 18.25
N LEU A 234 8.43 -10.36 17.22
CA LEU A 234 8.46 -8.92 16.92
C LEU A 234 7.11 -8.25 17.23
N GLU A 235 6.32 -8.79 18.16
CA GLU A 235 5.05 -8.22 18.58
C GLU A 235 5.24 -6.84 19.21
N SER A 236 6.39 -6.61 19.84
CA SER A 236 6.73 -5.28 20.36
C SER A 236 7.01 -4.28 19.25
N TRP A 237 7.52 -4.68 18.08
CA TRP A 237 7.90 -3.73 17.03
C TRP A 237 6.65 -3.09 16.39
N PRO A 238 6.63 -1.75 16.20
CA PRO A 238 5.57 -1.08 15.47
C PRO A 238 5.46 -1.61 14.04
N CYS A 239 4.22 -1.63 13.53
CA CYS A 239 3.94 -2.06 12.18
C CYS A 239 3.44 -0.90 11.32
N MET A 240 3.98 -0.75 10.12
CA MET A 240 3.50 0.23 9.15
C MET A 240 3.15 -0.48 7.85
N ILE A 241 2.06 -0.04 7.24
CA ILE A 241 1.50 -0.62 6.03
C ILE A 241 1.44 0.46 4.98
N ALA A 242 2.07 0.19 3.84
CA ALA A 242 2.21 1.15 2.76
C ALA A 242 1.94 0.47 1.43
N GLY A 243 1.35 1.20 0.49
CA GLY A 243 1.15 0.65 -0.84
C GLY A 243 0.11 1.36 -1.68
N ASP A 244 0.05 0.91 -2.92
CA ASP A 244 -1.07 1.20 -3.80
C ASP A 244 -2.15 0.13 -3.65
N PHE A 245 -3.03 0.39 -2.69
CA PHE A 245 -4.15 -0.48 -2.37
C PHE A 245 -5.31 -0.37 -3.34
N ASN A 246 -5.32 0.68 -4.17
CA ASN A 246 -6.22 0.79 -5.30
C ASN A 246 -7.72 0.81 -4.88
N PHE A 247 -7.98 1.22 -3.63
CA PHE A 247 -9.33 1.46 -3.09
C PHE A 247 -9.45 2.82 -2.39
N SER A 248 -10.60 3.45 -2.56
CA SER A 248 -10.97 4.74 -1.97
C SER A 248 -11.50 4.58 -0.53
N PRO A 249 -11.64 5.67 0.26
CA PRO A 249 -12.03 5.55 1.67
C PRO A 249 -13.45 5.02 1.90
N ASP A 250 -14.31 5.14 0.89
CA ASP A 250 -15.66 4.57 0.85
C ASP A 250 -15.69 3.07 0.47
N ASP A 251 -14.58 2.49 0.03
CA ASP A 251 -14.52 1.08 -0.36
C ASP A 251 -14.66 0.14 0.86
N PRO A 252 -15.34 -1.01 0.72
CA PRO A 252 -15.43 -2.01 1.78
C PRO A 252 -14.07 -2.48 2.30
N ALA A 253 -13.03 -2.60 1.45
CA ALA A 253 -11.69 -3.00 1.87
C ALA A 253 -11.07 -2.01 2.86
N TYR A 254 -11.22 -0.70 2.59
CA TYR A 254 -10.75 0.34 3.50
C TYR A 254 -11.49 0.29 4.84
N THR A 255 -12.82 0.16 4.79
CA THR A 255 -13.65 0.10 6.01
C THR A 255 -13.26 -1.09 6.88
N LEU A 256 -13.05 -2.26 6.31
CA LEU A 256 -12.59 -3.44 7.05
C LEU A 256 -11.17 -3.26 7.60
N LEU A 257 -10.26 -2.64 6.83
CA LEU A 257 -8.88 -2.38 7.25
C LEU A 257 -8.79 -1.49 8.50
N VAL A 258 -9.66 -0.49 8.60
CA VAL A 258 -9.75 0.43 9.76
C VAL A 258 -10.73 -0.04 10.84
N GLY A 259 -11.17 -1.31 10.79
CA GLY A 259 -12.05 -1.91 11.81
C GLY A 259 -13.48 -1.35 11.83
N GLY A 260 -13.92 -0.71 10.75
CA GLY A 260 -15.26 -0.20 10.59
C GLY A 260 -16.29 -1.29 10.24
N GLN A 261 -17.57 -0.92 10.33
CA GLN A 261 -18.68 -1.81 9.96
C GLN A 261 -19.15 -1.54 8.52
N LEU A 262 -19.33 -2.62 7.74
CA LEU A 262 -19.84 -2.54 6.37
C LEU A 262 -21.29 -2.05 6.35
N ASN A 263 -21.52 -0.95 5.63
CA ASN A 263 -22.87 -0.42 5.37
C ASN A 263 -23.56 -1.16 4.21
N ALA A 264 -24.84 -0.86 3.96
CA ALA A 264 -25.63 -1.54 2.93
C ALA A 264 -25.02 -1.41 1.52
N GLU A 265 -24.64 -0.19 1.11
CA GLU A 265 -24.04 0.07 -0.21
C GLU A 265 -22.71 -0.68 -0.40
N GLN A 266 -21.90 -0.77 0.65
CA GLN A 266 -20.65 -1.53 0.63
C GLN A 266 -20.89 -3.03 0.52
N ARG A 267 -21.92 -3.57 1.18
CA ARG A 267 -22.31 -4.98 1.04
C ARG A 267 -22.82 -5.27 -0.37
N ASP A 268 -23.64 -4.37 -0.93
CA ASP A 268 -24.13 -4.50 -2.31
C ASP A 268 -22.96 -4.49 -3.32
N ARG A 269 -21.96 -3.62 -3.11
CA ARG A 269 -20.71 -3.62 -3.90
C ARG A 269 -19.94 -4.94 -3.78
N LEU A 270 -19.81 -5.48 -2.57
CA LEU A 270 -19.15 -6.78 -2.36
C LEU A 270 -19.91 -7.87 -3.11
N GLU A 271 -21.24 -7.90 -3.01
CA GLU A 271 -22.10 -8.88 -3.67
C GLU A 271 -21.95 -8.84 -5.19
N ILE A 272 -22.02 -7.66 -5.81
CA ILE A 272 -21.84 -7.48 -7.26
C ILE A 272 -20.43 -7.93 -7.70
N SER A 273 -19.43 -7.76 -6.83
CA SER A 273 -18.04 -8.11 -7.12
C SER A 273 -17.70 -9.60 -6.91
N ARG A 274 -18.63 -10.41 -6.38
CA ARG A 274 -18.51 -11.88 -6.24
C ARG A 274 -18.71 -12.57 -7.59
N VAL A 275 -17.73 -12.43 -8.47
CA VAL A 275 -17.78 -13.04 -9.80
C VAL A 275 -16.61 -13.99 -10.03
N VAL A 276 -16.88 -15.05 -10.78
CA VAL A 276 -15.88 -15.97 -11.31
C VAL A 276 -15.67 -15.67 -12.78
N HIS A 277 -14.42 -15.41 -13.14
CA HIS A 277 -14.04 -15.15 -14.52
C HIS A 277 -13.81 -16.48 -15.23
N ALA A 278 -14.32 -16.63 -16.45
CA ALA A 278 -13.98 -17.77 -17.28
C ALA A 278 -12.46 -17.75 -17.53
N ALA A 279 -11.80 -18.90 -17.38
CA ALA A 279 -10.36 -18.99 -17.59
C ALA A 279 -10.01 -18.46 -18.99
N PRO A 280 -9.10 -17.47 -19.12
CA PRO A 280 -8.46 -17.28 -20.39
C PRO A 280 -7.71 -18.57 -20.70
N VAL A 281 -7.83 -19.06 -21.93
CA VAL A 281 -6.97 -20.11 -22.49
C VAL A 281 -5.54 -19.75 -22.12
N ASP A 282 -4.77 -20.68 -21.55
CA ASP A 282 -3.38 -20.49 -21.13
C ASP A 282 -2.56 -19.89 -22.29
N ASP A 283 -2.51 -18.57 -22.34
CA ASP A 283 -1.66 -17.86 -23.28
C ASP A 283 -0.30 -17.77 -22.59
N GLU A 284 0.53 -18.80 -22.82
CA GLU A 284 1.95 -18.85 -22.43
C GLU A 284 2.77 -17.69 -23.05
N SER A 285 2.15 -16.81 -23.84
CA SER A 285 2.78 -15.68 -24.52
C SER A 285 2.11 -14.33 -24.26
N GLY A 286 2.18 -13.81 -23.03
CA GLY A 286 1.94 -12.38 -22.83
C GLY A 286 1.62 -11.96 -21.40
N ALA A 287 2.09 -10.77 -21.01
CA ALA A 287 1.54 -10.08 -19.85
C ALA A 287 0.06 -9.79 -20.14
N VAL A 288 -0.84 -10.49 -19.45
CA VAL A 288 -2.27 -10.15 -19.49
C VAL A 288 -2.39 -8.71 -19.02
N ASP A 289 -2.96 -7.87 -19.87
CA ASP A 289 -3.23 -6.48 -19.59
C ASP A 289 -4.04 -6.37 -18.27
N PRO A 290 -3.47 -5.79 -17.20
CA PRO A 290 -4.20 -5.61 -15.96
C PRO A 290 -5.42 -4.72 -16.18
N ASP A 291 -5.36 -3.72 -17.06
CA ASP A 291 -6.41 -2.71 -17.24
C ASP A 291 -7.50 -3.12 -18.24
N ARG A 292 -7.48 -4.37 -18.73
CA ARG A 292 -8.52 -4.88 -19.64
C ARG A 292 -9.77 -5.28 -18.84
N VAL A 293 -10.92 -4.69 -19.20
CA VAL A 293 -12.23 -5.11 -18.67
C VAL A 293 -12.39 -6.62 -18.89
N ILE A 294 -12.66 -7.36 -17.82
CA ILE A 294 -12.83 -8.81 -17.90
C ILE A 294 -14.23 -9.08 -18.47
N THR A 295 -14.31 -9.32 -19.77
CA THR A 295 -15.59 -9.38 -20.50
C THR A 295 -16.36 -10.70 -20.36
N ASN A 296 -15.83 -11.69 -19.62
CA ASN A 296 -16.46 -13.00 -19.44
C ASN A 296 -16.46 -13.42 -17.96
N ALA A 297 -17.45 -12.96 -17.19
CA ALA A 297 -17.62 -13.30 -15.78
C ALA A 297 -19.05 -13.78 -15.49
N ARG A 298 -19.19 -14.73 -14.56
CA ARG A 298 -20.49 -15.16 -14.01
C ARG A 298 -20.56 -14.87 -12.51
N PRO A 299 -21.76 -14.72 -11.92
CA PRO A 299 -21.91 -14.71 -10.47
C PRO A 299 -21.28 -15.96 -9.84
N ALA A 300 -20.65 -15.77 -8.68
CA ALA A 300 -20.08 -16.87 -7.92
C ALA A 300 -21.18 -17.70 -7.25
N VAL A 301 -20.97 -19.01 -7.21
CA VAL A 301 -21.76 -19.96 -6.43
C VAL A 301 -20.95 -20.40 -5.20
N PRO A 302 -21.58 -20.96 -4.14
CA PRO A 302 -20.87 -21.33 -2.92
C PRO A 302 -19.64 -22.22 -3.15
N THR A 303 -19.69 -23.13 -4.13
CA THR A 303 -18.57 -24.03 -4.47
C THR A 303 -17.35 -23.32 -5.05
N ASP A 304 -17.49 -22.07 -5.52
CA ASP A 304 -16.34 -21.27 -5.99
C ASP A 304 -15.48 -20.75 -4.82
N GLY A 305 -15.98 -20.82 -3.59
CA GLY A 305 -15.21 -20.51 -2.39
C GLY A 305 -14.84 -19.04 -2.20
N LEU A 306 -15.47 -18.09 -2.90
CA LEU A 306 -15.26 -16.67 -2.59
C LEU A 306 -15.74 -16.34 -1.17
N LEU A 307 -14.98 -15.52 -0.45
CA LEU A 307 -15.24 -15.18 0.96
C LEU A 307 -16.58 -14.47 1.12
N SER A 308 -17.47 -14.99 1.97
CA SER A 308 -18.67 -14.28 2.46
C SER A 308 -18.29 -13.01 3.23
N ASP A 309 -19.25 -12.10 3.43
CA ASP A 309 -19.03 -10.86 4.17
C ASP A 309 -18.53 -11.15 5.59
N SER A 310 -19.11 -12.16 6.26
CA SER A 310 -18.67 -12.60 7.59
C SER A 310 -17.25 -13.17 7.59
N GLU A 311 -16.87 -13.92 6.55
CA GLU A 311 -15.52 -14.45 6.45
C GLU A 311 -14.50 -13.36 6.12
N LEU A 312 -14.88 -12.35 5.32
CA LEU A 312 -14.06 -11.15 5.11
C LEU A 312 -13.86 -10.42 6.44
N VAL A 313 -14.92 -10.11 7.19
CA VAL A 313 -14.80 -9.49 8.52
C VAL A 313 -13.86 -10.31 9.41
N SER A 314 -14.04 -11.64 9.47
CA SER A 314 -13.17 -12.52 10.26
C SER A 314 -11.70 -12.50 9.82
N LEU A 315 -11.43 -12.35 8.52
CA LEU A 315 -10.06 -12.28 8.00
C LEU A 315 -9.32 -11.04 8.50
N PHE A 316 -10.03 -9.90 8.57
CA PHE A 316 -9.46 -8.64 9.09
C PHE A 316 -9.33 -8.61 10.62
N SER A 317 -10.14 -9.40 11.35
CA SER A 317 -10.03 -9.54 12.81
C SER A 317 -8.75 -10.22 13.29
N SER A 318 -7.92 -10.76 12.39
CA SER A 318 -6.70 -11.51 12.73
C SER A 318 -5.53 -10.63 13.19
N ALA A 319 -5.63 -9.31 13.03
CA ALA A 319 -4.64 -8.38 13.55
C ALA A 319 -5.33 -7.16 14.15
N ASN A 320 -4.51 -6.31 14.77
CA ASN A 320 -4.98 -5.06 15.32
C ASN A 320 -5.41 -4.07 14.22
N VAL A 321 -6.38 -3.24 14.59
CA VAL A 321 -6.96 -2.22 13.70
C VAL A 321 -5.87 -1.26 13.22
N VAL A 322 -5.88 -0.99 11.91
CA VAL A 322 -4.93 -0.07 11.28
C VAL A 322 -5.53 1.34 11.25
N ARG A 323 -4.70 2.36 11.48
CA ARG A 323 -5.08 3.79 11.46
C ARG A 323 -4.40 4.48 10.29
N SER A 324 -5.09 5.36 9.58
CA SER A 324 -4.46 6.10 8.46
C SER A 324 -3.66 7.30 8.97
N ALA A 325 -2.40 7.40 8.57
CA ALA A 325 -1.54 8.52 8.96
C ALA A 325 -2.08 9.85 8.42
N TYR A 326 -2.61 9.84 7.19
CA TYR A 326 -3.14 11.04 6.57
C TYR A 326 -4.51 11.43 7.11
N ASP A 327 -5.41 10.46 7.36
CA ASP A 327 -6.71 10.78 7.99
C ASP A 327 -6.52 11.39 9.38
N GLU A 328 -5.61 10.84 10.20
CA GLU A 328 -5.31 11.42 11.52
C GLU A 328 -4.62 12.78 11.42
N GLY A 329 -3.58 12.90 10.58
CA GLY A 329 -2.79 14.12 10.53
C GLY A 329 -3.52 15.29 9.87
N LEU A 330 -4.27 15.06 8.78
CA LEU A 330 -5.07 16.11 8.16
C LEU A 330 -6.27 16.51 9.03
N LYS A 331 -6.83 15.59 9.82
CA LYS A 331 -7.83 15.93 10.84
C LYS A 331 -7.28 16.93 11.85
N MET A 332 -6.07 16.68 12.37
CA MET A 332 -5.40 17.60 13.29
C MET A 332 -5.11 18.95 12.61
N HIS A 333 -4.52 18.93 11.41
CA HIS A 333 -4.20 20.16 10.69
C HIS A 333 -5.44 21.01 10.36
N THR A 334 -6.55 20.39 9.96
CA THR A 334 -7.78 21.11 9.56
C THR A 334 -8.43 21.84 10.73
N GLN A 335 -8.20 21.37 11.97
CA GLN A 335 -8.66 22.09 13.17
C GLN A 335 -7.92 23.42 13.35
N ASP A 336 -6.64 23.47 12.98
CA ASP A 336 -5.77 24.64 13.15
C ASP A 336 -5.71 25.54 11.89
N SER A 337 -5.94 24.99 10.71
CA SER A 337 -5.82 25.68 9.42
C SER A 337 -6.74 25.05 8.37
N PRO A 338 -7.99 25.53 8.22
CA PRO A 338 -8.89 25.05 7.20
C PRO A 338 -8.41 25.50 5.81
N GLY A 339 -8.39 24.59 4.84
CA GLY A 339 -8.08 24.98 3.45
C GLY A 339 -7.55 23.87 2.55
N LEU A 340 -7.11 22.73 3.09
CA LEU A 340 -6.70 21.59 2.28
C LEU A 340 -7.91 20.72 1.90
N PRO A 341 -8.09 20.39 0.60
CA PRO A 341 -9.13 19.47 0.17
C PRO A 341 -8.91 18.08 0.77
N THR A 342 -9.97 17.52 1.35
CA THR A 342 -10.01 16.14 1.84
C THR A 342 -11.09 15.36 1.10
N PHE A 343 -11.10 14.04 1.26
CA PHE A 343 -12.05 13.16 0.60
C PHE A 343 -13.52 13.47 0.95
N GLY A 344 -13.81 13.87 2.19
CA GLY A 344 -15.14 14.30 2.61
C GLY A 344 -16.19 13.16 2.78
N GLY A 345 -15.77 11.89 2.66
CA GLY A 345 -16.63 10.72 2.86
C GLY A 345 -16.87 10.36 4.33
N ARG A 346 -17.76 9.40 4.59
CA ARG A 346 -18.08 8.97 5.98
C ARG A 346 -16.88 8.38 6.72
N THR A 347 -16.17 7.46 6.08
CA THR A 347 -14.95 6.83 6.61
C THR A 347 -13.75 7.41 5.88
N GLY A 348 -12.69 7.76 6.60
CA GLY A 348 -11.52 8.43 6.01
C GLY A 348 -11.84 9.83 5.47
N TYR A 349 -12.65 10.61 6.22
CA TYR A 349 -13.10 11.94 5.82
C TYR A 349 -11.94 12.89 5.50
N TYR A 350 -10.85 12.79 6.28
CA TYR A 350 -9.69 13.67 6.19
C TYR A 350 -8.59 13.10 5.29
N GLU A 351 -8.82 11.97 4.65
CA GLU A 351 -7.90 11.43 3.65
C GLU A 351 -7.69 12.42 2.50
N PRO A 352 -6.53 12.40 1.81
CA PRO A 352 -6.32 13.25 0.66
C PRO A 352 -7.40 13.05 -0.40
N GLU A 353 -7.81 14.15 -1.00
CA GLU A 353 -8.79 14.15 -2.09
C GLU A 353 -8.34 13.20 -3.21
N TYR A 354 -7.05 13.25 -3.56
CA TYR A 354 -6.41 12.39 -4.56
C TYR A 354 -5.02 11.93 -4.13
N THR A 355 -4.68 10.69 -4.49
CA THR A 355 -3.34 10.11 -4.38
C THR A 355 -2.90 9.40 -5.67
N SER A 356 -3.82 9.29 -6.63
CA SER A 356 -3.57 9.20 -8.08
C SER A 356 -4.43 10.26 -8.76
N TYR A 357 -3.89 10.92 -9.79
CA TYR A 357 -4.62 11.91 -10.59
C TYR A 357 -4.75 11.45 -12.04
N THR A 358 -5.30 10.25 -12.16
CA THR A 358 -5.97 9.72 -13.36
C THR A 358 -7.31 9.13 -12.93
N HIS A 359 -8.19 8.74 -13.87
CA HIS A 359 -9.60 8.43 -13.58
C HIS A 359 -9.87 7.32 -12.55
N TYR A 360 -8.85 6.62 -12.05
CA TYR A 360 -9.00 5.59 -11.04
C TYR A 360 -7.74 5.62 -10.14
N TRP A 361 -7.86 5.09 -8.91
CA TRP A 361 -6.77 4.72 -7.98
C TRP A 361 -6.40 5.71 -6.85
N LYS A 362 -6.09 5.15 -5.67
CA LYS A 362 -5.57 5.87 -4.49
C LYS A 362 -4.55 5.01 -3.75
N ALA A 363 -3.36 5.57 -3.50
CA ALA A 363 -2.33 5.03 -2.59
C ALA A 363 -2.60 5.43 -1.12
N ARG A 364 -2.16 4.62 -0.16
CA ARG A 364 -2.38 4.82 1.29
C ARG A 364 -1.16 4.48 2.13
N LEU A 365 -1.05 5.19 3.27
CA LEU A 365 -0.11 4.90 4.35
C LEU A 365 -0.89 4.72 5.66
N SER A 366 -0.77 3.54 6.25
CA SER A 366 -1.54 3.15 7.43
C SER A 366 -0.60 2.58 8.51
N ILE A 367 -0.87 2.86 9.77
CA ILE A 367 -0.04 2.50 10.93
C ILE A 367 -0.82 1.52 11.81
N SER A 368 -0.15 0.47 12.27
CA SER A 368 -0.68 -0.48 13.24
C SER A 368 0.27 -0.61 14.45
N ASP A 369 -0.30 -0.63 15.64
CA ASP A 369 0.29 -1.25 16.85
C ASP A 369 1.17 -0.56 17.87
N ARG A 370 1.16 0.77 17.95
CA ARG A 370 1.47 1.48 19.20
C ARG A 370 0.58 2.72 19.30
N PRO A 371 0.52 3.46 20.42
CA PRO A 371 0.12 4.87 20.39
C PRO A 371 1.18 5.66 19.60
N ALA A 372 1.22 5.40 18.30
CA ALA A 372 1.95 6.16 17.31
C ALA A 372 1.14 7.42 17.03
N VAL A 373 1.86 8.53 16.94
CA VAL A 373 1.30 9.85 16.68
C VAL A 373 1.87 10.34 15.37
N VAL A 374 1.05 10.98 14.55
CA VAL A 374 1.51 11.63 13.32
C VAL A 374 2.13 12.96 13.71
N GLY A 375 3.44 13.09 13.54
CA GLY A 375 4.19 14.31 13.85
C GLY A 375 4.19 15.33 12.72
N GLY A 376 4.04 14.87 11.47
CA GLY A 376 3.95 15.73 10.31
C GLY A 376 3.60 14.95 9.04
N LEU A 377 3.15 15.68 8.03
CA LEU A 377 2.75 15.13 6.74
C LEU A 377 3.31 15.98 5.61
N LEU A 378 3.69 15.36 4.50
CA LEU A 378 3.81 16.08 3.24
C LEU A 378 2.41 16.49 2.78
N ALA A 379 2.19 17.78 2.49
CA ALA A 379 0.88 18.25 2.07
C ALA A 379 0.39 17.49 0.81
N PRO A 380 -0.91 17.20 0.67
CA PRO A 380 -1.46 16.75 -0.60
C PRO A 380 -1.38 17.86 -1.66
N HIS A 381 -1.35 17.48 -2.93
CA HIS A 381 -1.57 18.47 -4.01
C HIS A 381 -3.05 18.88 -4.06
N ILE A 382 -3.30 20.03 -4.67
CA ILE A 382 -4.64 20.51 -5.00
C ILE A 382 -4.91 20.33 -6.49
N VAL A 383 -6.17 20.02 -6.84
CA VAL A 383 -6.61 19.68 -8.21
C VAL A 383 -6.09 20.64 -9.27
N LYS A 384 -6.12 21.96 -8.98
CA LYS A 384 -5.72 23.01 -9.92
C LYS A 384 -4.27 22.83 -10.42
N ASP A 385 -3.40 22.23 -9.59
CA ASP A 385 -1.99 22.06 -9.90
C ASP A 385 -1.71 20.77 -10.69
N LEU A 386 -2.71 19.91 -10.85
CA LEU A 386 -2.58 18.59 -11.51
C LEU A 386 -3.23 18.56 -12.90
N VAL A 387 -3.87 19.65 -13.32
CA VAL A 387 -4.47 19.81 -14.65
C VAL A 387 -3.36 19.99 -15.71
N PRO A 388 -3.44 19.34 -16.88
CA PRO A 388 -4.55 18.53 -17.41
C PRO A 388 -4.47 17.02 -17.10
N GLY A 389 -3.53 16.60 -16.26
CA GLY A 389 -3.34 15.20 -15.86
C GLY A 389 -1.87 14.86 -15.66
N LEU A 390 -1.62 13.78 -14.92
CA LEU A 390 -0.29 13.26 -14.68
C LEU A 390 -0.01 12.02 -15.56
N PRO A 391 1.27 11.66 -15.82
CA PRO A 391 2.50 12.39 -15.48
C PRO A 391 2.66 13.70 -16.26
N GLN A 392 3.32 14.70 -15.69
CA GLN A 392 3.51 16.00 -16.32
C GLN A 392 4.88 16.60 -16.01
N LYS A 393 5.58 17.05 -17.06
CA LYS A 393 6.92 17.66 -16.97
C LYS A 393 6.89 18.89 -16.06
N GLY A 394 7.83 18.96 -15.13
CA GLY A 394 7.92 20.03 -14.13
C GLY A 394 6.97 19.85 -12.94
N ILE A 395 6.11 18.83 -12.94
CA ILE A 395 5.13 18.57 -11.88
C ILE A 395 5.39 17.21 -11.23
N SER A 396 5.25 16.11 -11.98
CA SER A 396 5.49 14.75 -11.48
C SER A 396 5.84 13.78 -12.61
N GLY A 397 6.79 12.88 -12.32
CA GLY A 397 7.17 11.77 -13.20
C GLY A 397 6.26 10.53 -13.10
N SER A 398 5.28 10.53 -12.20
CA SER A 398 4.28 9.47 -12.00
C SER A 398 2.86 10.02 -12.16
N ASP A 399 1.91 9.14 -12.43
CA ASP A 399 0.47 9.44 -12.36
C ASP A 399 -0.07 9.44 -10.92
N HIS A 400 0.71 8.89 -9.99
CA HIS A 400 0.46 8.93 -8.55
C HIS A 400 1.20 10.06 -7.84
N ILE A 401 0.66 10.47 -6.70
CA ILE A 401 1.24 11.46 -5.80
C ILE A 401 1.94 10.71 -4.66
N SER A 402 3.18 11.09 -4.36
CA SER A 402 3.88 10.48 -3.24
C SER A 402 3.28 10.94 -1.91
N LEU A 403 3.15 10.01 -0.97
CA LEU A 403 2.75 10.31 0.40
C LEU A 403 3.96 10.15 1.29
N CYS A 404 4.20 11.12 2.18
CA CYS A 404 5.20 11.01 3.23
C CYS A 404 4.61 11.47 4.56
N ALA A 405 4.89 10.74 5.64
CA ALA A 405 4.46 11.08 6.99
C ALA A 405 5.59 10.83 7.99
N GLU A 406 5.74 11.70 8.98
CA GLU A 406 6.57 11.46 10.14
C GLU A 406 5.72 10.84 11.24
N ILE A 407 6.12 9.64 11.68
CA ILE A 407 5.47 8.89 12.73
C ILE A 407 6.33 8.95 13.99
N ILE A 408 5.74 9.41 15.08
CA ILE A 408 6.35 9.45 16.41
C ILE A 408 5.95 8.18 17.14
N LEU A 409 6.94 7.35 17.45
CA LEU A 409 6.79 6.09 18.15
C LEU A 409 7.23 6.26 19.61
N PRO A 410 6.47 5.73 20.59
CA PRO A 410 6.89 5.75 21.98
C PRO A 410 8.11 4.82 22.18
N GLY A 411 9.11 5.29 22.93
CA GLY A 411 10.31 4.50 23.24
C GLY A 411 9.99 3.25 24.06
N ALA A 412 10.79 2.18 23.89
CA ALA A 412 10.53 0.88 24.51
C ALA A 412 10.38 0.92 26.04
N GLY A 413 11.05 1.86 26.74
CA GLY A 413 10.98 2.01 28.21
C GLY A 413 9.70 2.66 28.77
N SER A 414 8.82 3.18 27.92
CA SER A 414 7.58 3.84 28.37
C SER A 414 6.42 2.87 28.66
N LEU A 415 6.58 1.59 28.30
CA LEU A 415 5.55 0.56 28.50
C LEU A 415 5.44 0.06 29.94
N GLU A 416 6.47 0.23 30.78
CA GLU A 416 6.41 -0.13 32.20
C GLU A 416 5.49 0.79 33.03
N GLY A 417 5.19 2.00 32.53
CA GLY A 417 4.33 2.97 33.20
C GLY A 417 2.87 3.01 32.72
N GLN A 418 2.52 2.32 31.63
CA GLN A 418 1.18 2.39 31.03
C GLN A 418 0.38 1.08 31.09
N SER A 419 0.86 0.09 31.85
CA SER A 419 0.05 -1.06 32.29
C SER A 419 -1.03 -0.68 33.33
N LEU A 420 -1.16 0.60 33.70
CA LEU A 420 -2.04 1.08 34.78
C LEU A 420 -3.20 1.99 34.35
N ILE A 421 -3.48 2.11 33.03
CA ILE A 421 -4.75 2.70 32.53
C ILE A 421 -5.41 1.76 31.51
N ILE A 422 -5.42 0.45 31.77
CA ILE A 422 -6.35 -0.51 31.15
C ILE A 422 -7.11 -1.34 32.21
N ASN A 423 -6.88 -1.11 33.51
CA ASN A 423 -7.62 -1.76 34.59
C ASN A 423 -8.07 -0.75 35.66
N GLN A 424 -9.13 0.01 35.40
CA GLN A 424 -10.01 0.54 36.46
C GLN A 424 -11.39 0.94 35.91
N LYS A 425 -12.19 -0.08 35.60
CA LYS A 425 -13.61 -0.24 36.01
C LYS A 425 -14.21 -1.52 35.39
N LEU A 426 -13.62 -2.66 35.72
CA LEU A 426 -14.40 -3.89 35.92
C LEU A 426 -14.45 -4.09 37.45
N GLY A 427 -15.44 -3.45 38.07
CA GLY A 427 -15.74 -3.71 39.48
C GLY A 427 -16.39 -5.09 39.61
N PRO A 428 -15.96 -5.94 40.58
CA PRO A 428 -16.69 -7.15 40.91
C PRO A 428 -17.98 -6.75 41.64
N ASN A 429 -19.04 -7.53 41.43
CA ASN A 429 -20.39 -7.41 42.02
C ASN A 429 -21.40 -6.53 41.27
N VAL A 430 -22.06 -7.11 40.26
CA VAL A 430 -23.54 -7.14 40.23
C VAL A 430 -24.04 -8.47 39.66
N CYS A 431 -23.68 -9.57 40.33
CA CYS A 431 -24.50 -10.78 40.32
C CYS A 431 -25.81 -10.44 41.07
N GLY A 432 -26.77 -9.83 40.38
CA GLY A 432 -27.99 -9.31 41.03
C GLY A 432 -29.09 -8.82 40.10
N VAL A 433 -28.82 -8.56 38.83
CA VAL A 433 -29.82 -8.01 37.88
C VAL A 433 -30.41 -9.07 36.94
N TRP A 434 -29.76 -10.23 36.79
CA TRP A 434 -30.29 -11.34 36.00
C TRP A 434 -31.29 -12.25 36.75
N ARG A 435 -31.39 -12.17 38.09
CA ARG A 435 -32.43 -12.90 38.87
C ARG A 435 -33.75 -12.15 39.08
N ARG A 436 -33.86 -10.88 38.67
CA ARG A 436 -35.12 -10.11 38.72
C ARG A 436 -35.94 -10.22 37.44
N ARG A 437 -35.31 -10.25 36.26
CA ARG A 437 -36.04 -10.39 34.99
C ARG A 437 -36.72 -11.76 34.82
N GLU A 438 -36.10 -12.83 35.30
CA GLU A 438 -36.69 -14.18 35.23
C GLU A 438 -37.85 -14.42 36.23
N LYS A 439 -37.98 -13.57 37.27
CA LYS A 439 -39.09 -13.61 38.24
C LYS A 439 -40.27 -12.70 37.85
N GLU A 440 -40.04 -11.68 37.04
CA GLU A 440 -41.09 -10.80 36.51
C GLU A 440 -41.76 -11.38 35.26
N GLU A 441 -41.04 -12.10 34.39
CA GLU A 441 -41.65 -12.85 33.26
C GLU A 441 -42.45 -14.09 33.71
N LYS A 442 -42.09 -14.72 34.84
CA LYS A 442 -42.89 -15.81 35.43
C LYS A 442 -44.12 -15.33 36.21
N ARG A 443 -44.29 -14.02 36.45
CA ARG A 443 -45.48 -13.43 37.08
C ARG A 443 -46.47 -12.81 36.10
N SER A 444 -46.08 -12.53 34.85
CA SER A 444 -47.03 -12.08 33.81
C SER A 444 -47.71 -13.23 33.05
N MET A 445 -47.18 -14.46 33.10
CA MET A 445 -47.82 -15.66 32.52
C MET A 445 -48.74 -16.45 33.47
N SER A 446 -49.07 -15.93 34.66
CA SER A 446 -50.09 -16.54 35.54
C SER A 446 -51.31 -15.65 35.79
N ARG A 447 -51.48 -14.60 34.98
CA ARG A 447 -52.72 -13.83 34.84
C ARG A 447 -53.02 -13.61 33.36
N LEU A 448 -53.33 -14.70 32.68
CA LEU A 448 -54.21 -14.78 31.51
C LEU A 448 -54.70 -16.23 31.42
#